data_AF-A0A8H7HFY4-F1
#
_entry.id   AF-A0A8H7HFY4-F1
#
_cell.length_a   1.000
_cell.length_b   1.000
_cell.length_c   1.000
_cell.angle_alpha   90.00
_cell.angle_beta   90.00
_cell.angle_gamma   90.00
#
_symmetry.space_group_name_H-M   'P 1'
#
loop_
_entity.id
_entity.type
_entity.pdbx_description
1 polymer ?
#
loop_
_entity_poly.entity_id
_entity_poly.type
_entity_poly.pdbx_seq_one_letter_code
_entity_poly.pdbx_strand_id
1 'polypeptide(L)'
;MSHDFVSSSDRAPDFQTTPTNASNMGLSTHVRRGHPITFGLLIFFGIIEGSIATWLTARYKQHRNWLSISVRDRTHLLLFTSWWTVLLSGRPPDAVLALPLALTRLASALVHLIFLGITWVFWTAGAASITASMGGGINCSRVAEQVTYCNQLNALMGFAWVEWVLTTFALFVVIICAVRSARRGDGTRGALVVD
;
A
#
# COMPACT_ATOMS: atom_id res chain seq x y z
N MET A 1 -32.85 -61.13 21.13
CA MET A 1 -31.96 -62.09 20.45
C MET A 1 -32.58 -62.35 19.09
N SER A 2 -32.17 -61.81 17.96
CA SER A 2 -31.15 -60.82 17.54
C SER A 2 -31.74 -60.23 16.24
N HIS A 3 -31.91 -58.91 16.13
CA HIS A 3 -31.08 -58.04 15.28
C HIS A 3 -30.53 -58.71 14.01
N ASP A 4 -31.11 -58.39 12.85
CA ASP A 4 -30.40 -58.42 11.58
C ASP A 4 -30.39 -57.02 10.96
N PHE A 5 -29.15 -56.55 10.85
CA PHE A 5 -28.68 -55.25 10.44
C PHE A 5 -28.29 -55.37 8.96
N VAL A 6 -29.06 -54.79 8.03
CA VAL A 6 -28.64 -54.70 6.62
C VAL A 6 -27.90 -53.39 6.40
N SER A 7 -26.62 -53.61 6.10
CA SER A 7 -25.52 -52.72 5.81
C SER A 7 -25.84 -51.56 4.86
N SER A 8 -25.43 -50.37 5.29
CA SER A 8 -25.14 -49.19 4.49
C SER A 8 -23.76 -49.34 3.84
N SER A 9 -23.66 -49.45 2.52
CA SER A 9 -22.45 -49.10 1.76
C SER A 9 -22.80 -48.87 0.30
N ASP A 10 -22.07 -47.96 -0.33
CA ASP A 10 -22.00 -47.68 -1.77
C ASP A 10 -23.04 -46.69 -2.33
N ARG A 11 -23.02 -45.48 -1.77
CA ARG A 11 -23.18 -44.29 -2.59
C ARG A 11 -21.87 -43.52 -2.57
N ALA A 12 -21.04 -43.77 -3.58
CA ALA A 12 -19.84 -43.00 -3.83
C ALA A 12 -20.21 -41.50 -3.89
N PRO A 13 -19.44 -40.60 -3.24
CA PRO A 13 -19.59 -39.19 -3.49
C PRO A 13 -19.09 -38.92 -4.91
N ASP A 14 -20.00 -38.54 -5.81
CA ASP A 14 -19.64 -37.91 -7.06
C ASP A 14 -18.75 -36.70 -6.75
N PHE A 15 -17.45 -36.88 -6.99
CA PHE A 15 -16.46 -35.83 -6.97
C PHE A 15 -16.71 -34.93 -8.18
N GLN A 16 -17.71 -34.07 -8.04
CA GLN A 16 -18.00 -33.00 -8.98
C GLN A 16 -16.88 -31.97 -8.85
N THR A 17 -15.81 -32.16 -9.63
CA THR A 17 -14.81 -31.14 -9.91
C THR A 17 -15.49 -30.04 -10.72
N THR A 18 -16.14 -29.13 -10.00
CA THR A 18 -16.64 -27.88 -10.53
C THR A 18 -15.43 -27.10 -11.09
N PRO A 19 -15.39 -26.80 -12.41
CA PRO A 19 -14.26 -26.08 -13.03
C PRO A 19 -14.17 -24.61 -12.58
N THR A 20 -15.06 -24.15 -11.70
CA THR A 20 -15.18 -22.77 -11.21
C THR A 20 -14.17 -22.41 -10.11
N ASN A 21 -13.42 -23.39 -9.57
CA ASN A 21 -12.56 -23.18 -8.41
C ASN A 21 -11.07 -22.94 -8.73
N ALA A 22 -10.57 -23.35 -9.90
CA ALA A 22 -9.15 -23.21 -10.23
C ALA A 22 -8.71 -21.73 -10.39
N SER A 23 -9.54 -20.90 -11.03
CA SER A 23 -9.26 -19.48 -11.23
C SER A 23 -9.36 -18.66 -9.92
N ASN A 24 -10.26 -19.04 -9.02
CA ASN A 24 -10.44 -18.38 -7.73
C ASN A 24 -9.34 -18.73 -6.72
N MET A 25 -8.80 -19.94 -6.77
CA MET A 25 -7.72 -20.43 -5.88
C MET A 25 -6.33 -19.90 -6.30
N GLY A 26 -6.09 -19.69 -7.60
CA GLY A 26 -4.88 -19.03 -8.09
C GLY A 26 -4.79 -17.57 -7.64
N LEU A 27 -5.87 -16.79 -7.79
CA LEU A 27 -5.90 -15.38 -7.39
C LEU A 27 -5.74 -15.19 -5.87
N SER A 28 -6.35 -16.04 -5.04
CA SER A 28 -6.19 -15.95 -3.58
C SER A 28 -4.73 -16.22 -3.16
N THR A 29 -4.05 -17.15 -3.82
CA THR A 29 -2.62 -17.43 -3.59
C THR A 29 -1.73 -16.26 -4.03
N HIS A 30 -2.02 -15.64 -5.18
CA HIS A 30 -1.28 -14.47 -5.67
C HIS A 30 -1.53 -13.22 -4.81
N VAL A 31 -2.75 -12.99 -4.34
CA VAL A 31 -3.08 -11.86 -3.44
C VAL A 31 -2.43 -12.07 -2.07
N ARG A 32 -2.49 -13.28 -1.52
CA ARG A 32 -1.87 -13.62 -0.23
C ARG A 32 -0.35 -13.45 -0.23
N ARG A 33 0.30 -13.68 -1.37
CA ARG A 33 1.76 -13.48 -1.53
C ARG A 33 2.13 -12.05 -1.94
N GLY A 34 1.32 -11.42 -2.78
CA GLY A 34 1.61 -10.07 -3.31
C GLY A 34 1.40 -8.96 -2.29
N HIS A 35 0.45 -9.12 -1.36
CA HIS A 35 0.19 -8.15 -0.32
C HIS A 35 1.42 -7.88 0.58
N PRO A 36 2.01 -8.86 1.29
CA PRO A 36 3.16 -8.60 2.16
C PRO A 36 4.38 -8.06 1.40
N ILE A 37 4.57 -8.46 0.13
CA ILE A 37 5.67 -7.95 -0.70
C ILE A 37 5.47 -6.47 -1.02
N THR A 38 4.27 -6.08 -1.45
CA THR A 38 3.97 -4.68 -1.83
C THR A 38 4.07 -3.76 -0.62
N PHE A 39 3.50 -4.16 0.52
CA PHE A 39 3.61 -3.40 1.77
C PHE A 39 5.05 -3.35 2.30
N GLY A 40 5.81 -4.42 2.17
CA GLY A 40 7.24 -4.43 2.52
C GLY A 40 8.06 -3.46 1.66
N LEU A 41 7.80 -3.41 0.35
CA LEU A 41 8.45 -2.45 -0.55
C LEU A 41 8.07 -1.00 -0.23
N LEU A 42 6.79 -0.73 0.08
CA LEU A 42 6.35 0.60 0.53
C LEU A 42 7.07 1.05 1.80
N ILE A 43 7.22 0.16 2.78
CA ILE A 43 7.97 0.48 4.01
C ILE A 43 9.44 0.75 3.69
N PHE A 44 10.05 -0.09 2.86
CA PHE A 44 11.46 0.03 2.51
C PHE A 44 11.77 1.35 1.79
N PHE A 45 11.01 1.67 0.74
CA PHE A 45 11.17 2.94 0.02
C PHE A 45 10.78 4.13 0.90
N GLY A 46 9.74 4.01 1.73
CA GLY A 46 9.33 5.05 2.69
C GLY A 46 10.43 5.41 3.69
N ILE A 47 11.17 4.43 4.19
CA ILE A 47 12.32 4.68 5.08
C ILE A 47 13.45 5.39 4.32
N ILE A 48 13.74 4.97 3.08
CA ILE A 48 14.79 5.58 2.25
C ILE A 48 14.44 7.04 1.97
N GLU A 49 13.24 7.31 1.46
CA GLU A 49 12.80 8.66 1.12
C GLU A 49 12.70 9.56 2.36
N GLY A 50 12.14 9.04 3.46
CA GLY A 50 12.07 9.74 4.74
C GLY A 50 13.45 10.10 5.29
N SER A 51 14.44 9.22 5.11
CA SER A 51 15.83 9.48 5.52
C SER A 51 16.47 10.58 4.67
N ILE A 52 16.28 10.56 3.35
CA ILE A 52 16.78 11.61 2.45
C ILE A 52 16.10 12.95 2.77
N ALA A 53 14.78 12.98 2.92
CA ALA A 53 14.02 14.19 3.23
C ALA A 53 14.43 14.80 4.59
N THR A 54 14.65 13.95 5.59
CA THR A 54 15.13 14.36 6.92
C THR A 54 16.53 14.95 6.84
N TRP A 55 17.44 14.27 6.13
CA TRP A 55 18.81 14.76 5.92
C TRP A 55 18.81 16.11 5.20
N LEU A 56 18.01 16.25 4.15
CA LEU A 56 17.93 17.48 3.35
C LEU A 56 17.39 18.65 4.20
N THR A 57 16.36 18.39 5.00
CA THR A 57 15.79 19.36 5.94
C THR A 57 16.81 19.81 6.99
N ALA A 58 17.54 18.86 7.59
CA ALA A 58 18.58 19.16 8.57
C ALA A 58 19.73 19.98 7.95
N ARG A 59 20.14 19.62 6.72
CA ARG A 59 21.24 20.27 6.03
C ARG A 59 20.89 21.71 5.62
N TYR A 60 19.69 21.92 5.07
CA TYR A 60 19.18 23.26 4.76
C TYR A 60 19.07 24.14 6.00
N LYS A 61 18.62 23.57 7.13
CA LYS A 61 18.57 24.29 8.41
C LYS A 61 19.96 24.69 8.92
N GLN A 62 20.95 23.80 8.79
CA GLN A 62 22.31 24.06 9.26
C GLN A 62 23.04 25.12 8.43
N HIS A 63 22.89 25.10 7.10
CA HIS A 63 23.65 25.98 6.20
C HIS A 63 22.86 27.23 5.77
N ARG A 64 21.60 27.37 6.20
CA ARG A 64 20.66 28.45 5.81
C ARG A 64 20.58 28.67 4.29
N ASN A 65 20.78 27.61 3.52
CA ASN A 65 20.91 27.63 2.06
C ASN A 65 19.68 27.04 1.36
N TRP A 66 18.49 27.42 1.83
CA TRP A 66 17.23 27.02 1.21
C TRP A 66 17.14 27.56 -0.22
N LEU A 67 16.86 26.69 -1.18
CA LEU A 67 16.71 27.07 -2.59
C LEU A 67 15.51 28.01 -2.80
N SER A 68 14.38 27.69 -2.14
CA SER A 68 13.21 28.54 -1.99
C SER A 68 12.33 28.01 -0.87
N ILE A 69 11.44 28.86 -0.35
CA ILE A 69 10.38 28.45 0.61
C ILE A 69 9.54 27.31 0.02
N SER A 70 9.32 27.37 -1.29
CA SER A 70 8.54 26.40 -2.04
C SER A 70 9.17 25.00 -2.04
N VAL A 71 10.50 24.86 -2.10
CA VAL A 71 11.18 23.55 -2.03
C VAL A 71 11.12 22.99 -0.61
N ARG A 72 11.31 23.84 0.40
CA ARG A 72 11.24 23.46 1.81
C ARG A 72 9.90 22.83 2.17
N ASP A 73 8.80 23.48 1.81
CA ASP A 73 7.47 23.05 2.21
C ASP A 73 7.09 21.70 1.54
N ARG A 74 7.57 21.46 0.31
CA ARG A 74 7.39 20.19 -0.40
C ARG A 74 8.24 19.05 0.18
N THR A 75 9.49 19.33 0.55
CA THR A 75 10.34 18.35 1.25
C THR A 75 9.73 17.96 2.59
N HIS A 76 9.13 18.91 3.32
CA HIS A 76 8.41 18.59 4.56
C HIS A 76 7.15 17.77 4.31
N LEU A 77 6.40 18.04 3.23
CA LEU A 77 5.25 17.23 2.83
C LEU A 77 5.67 15.78 2.54
N LEU A 78 6.75 15.58 1.79
CA LEU A 78 7.29 14.25 1.50
C LEU A 78 7.83 13.56 2.75
N LEU A 79 8.54 14.29 3.62
CA LEU A 79 8.96 13.77 4.94
C LEU A 79 7.76 13.27 5.75
N PHE A 80 6.69 14.06 5.84
CA PHE A 80 5.46 13.65 6.51
C PHE A 80 4.85 12.42 5.83
N THR A 81 4.79 12.40 4.51
CA THR A 81 4.17 11.32 3.72
C THR A 81 4.93 10.00 3.85
N SER A 82 6.27 10.04 3.88
CA SER A 82 7.13 8.87 4.12
C SER A 82 6.87 8.30 5.51
N TRP A 83 6.90 9.12 6.57
CA TRP A 83 6.66 8.64 7.93
C TRP A 83 5.22 8.16 8.13
N TRP A 84 4.24 8.84 7.53
CA TRP A 84 2.85 8.40 7.46
C TRP A 84 2.73 7.00 6.86
N THR A 85 3.40 6.76 5.73
CA THR A 85 3.39 5.47 5.01
C THR A 85 4.06 4.36 5.84
N VAL A 86 5.20 4.65 6.48
CA VAL A 86 5.89 3.70 7.36
C VAL A 86 5.03 3.32 8.58
N LEU A 87 4.42 4.31 9.24
CA LEU A 87 3.60 4.09 10.42
C LEU A 87 2.33 3.28 10.11
N LEU A 88 1.67 3.55 8.98
CA LEU A 88 0.46 2.85 8.59
C LEU A 88 0.72 1.48 7.97
N SER A 89 1.84 1.30 7.27
CA SER A 89 2.18 0.00 6.67
C SER A 89 2.81 -0.95 7.69
N GLY A 90 3.53 -0.43 8.69
CA GLY A 90 4.19 -1.23 9.73
C GLY A 90 3.25 -1.67 10.86
N ARG A 91 2.09 -1.02 11.03
CA ARG A 91 1.12 -1.38 12.07
C ARG A 91 0.07 -2.34 11.49
N PRO A 92 -0.18 -3.50 12.12
CA PRO A 92 -1.27 -4.36 11.68
C PRO A 92 -2.60 -3.59 11.84
N PRO A 93 -3.50 -3.60 10.84
CA PRO A 93 -4.70 -2.74 10.78
C PRO A 93 -5.66 -2.91 11.97
N ASP A 94 -5.53 -4.02 12.69
CA ASP A 94 -6.15 -4.38 13.97
C ASP A 94 -5.70 -3.52 15.16
N ALA A 95 -4.57 -2.82 15.09
CA ALA A 95 -4.01 -2.03 16.20
C ALA A 95 -4.21 -0.51 16.07
N VAL A 96 -4.79 0.00 14.98
CA VAL A 96 -5.14 1.43 14.81
C VAL A 96 -6.54 1.73 15.35
N LEU A 97 -7.43 0.73 15.42
CA LEU A 97 -8.80 0.88 15.86
C LEU A 97 -9.16 -0.13 16.95
N ALA A 98 -8.46 -0.08 18.08
CA ALA A 98 -8.86 -0.77 19.31
C ALA A 98 -10.06 -0.07 19.99
N LEU A 99 -11.11 0.23 19.21
CA LEU A 99 -12.42 0.61 19.72
C LEU A 99 -13.27 -0.67 19.75
N PRO A 100 -14.02 -0.97 20.82
CA PRO A 100 -14.68 -2.25 21.04
C PRO A 100 -15.98 -2.35 20.24
N LEU A 101 -15.95 -2.08 18.93
CA LEU A 101 -17.04 -2.43 18.04
C LEU A 101 -16.58 -3.59 17.18
N ALA A 102 -17.20 -4.75 17.44
CA ALA A 102 -17.15 -5.97 16.66
C ALA A 102 -17.75 -5.80 15.25
N LEU A 103 -17.33 -4.77 14.50
CA LEU A 103 -17.68 -4.57 13.12
C LEU A 103 -16.72 -5.39 12.26
N THR A 104 -17.17 -6.61 11.98
CA THR A 104 -16.98 -7.43 10.77
C THR A 104 -15.79 -7.12 9.83
N ARG A 105 -15.14 -8.17 9.32
CA ARG A 105 -13.98 -8.13 8.39
C ARG A 105 -14.13 -7.17 7.19
N LEU A 106 -15.36 -6.87 6.74
CA LEU A 106 -15.64 -5.89 5.68
C LEU A 106 -15.41 -4.43 6.12
N ALA A 107 -15.69 -4.09 7.38
CA ALA A 107 -15.41 -2.76 7.93
C ALA A 107 -13.89 -2.50 7.97
N SER A 108 -13.10 -3.52 8.25
CA SER A 108 -11.63 -3.45 8.20
C SER A 108 -11.11 -3.19 6.78
N ALA A 109 -11.68 -3.82 5.75
CA ALA A 109 -11.30 -3.60 4.35
C ALA A 109 -11.64 -2.19 3.84
N LEU A 110 -12.81 -1.66 4.21
CA LEU A 110 -13.19 -0.29 3.86
C LEU A 110 -12.27 0.74 4.52
N VAL A 111 -11.96 0.56 5.81
CA VAL A 111 -11.02 1.41 6.54
C VAL A 111 -9.64 1.36 5.89
N HIS A 112 -9.17 0.17 5.52
CA HIS A 112 -7.90 0.00 4.80
C HIS A 112 -7.89 0.72 3.45
N LEU A 113 -9.00 0.66 2.68
CA LEU A 113 -9.15 1.38 1.42
C LEU A 113 -9.14 2.90 1.61
N ILE A 114 -9.79 3.42 2.65
CA ILE A 114 -9.76 4.86 2.98
C ILE A 114 -8.33 5.29 3.30
N PHE A 115 -7.60 4.53 4.13
CA PHE A 115 -6.22 4.84 4.46
C PHE A 115 -5.31 4.79 3.23
N LEU A 116 -5.42 3.77 2.39
CA LEU A 116 -4.67 3.70 1.13
C LEU A 116 -5.03 4.85 0.18
N GLY A 117 -6.29 5.27 0.14
CA GLY A 117 -6.74 6.41 -0.65
C GLY A 117 -6.11 7.73 -0.18
N ILE A 118 -6.07 7.97 1.14
CA ILE A 118 -5.41 9.15 1.71
C ILE A 118 -3.90 9.12 1.41
N THR A 119 -3.26 7.97 1.62
CA THR A 119 -1.84 7.78 1.32
C THR A 119 -1.55 8.04 -0.16
N TRP A 120 -2.40 7.54 -1.06
CA TRP A 120 -2.29 7.80 -2.50
C TRP A 120 -2.41 9.29 -2.85
N VAL A 121 -3.32 10.03 -2.18
CA VAL A 121 -3.44 11.49 -2.36
C VAL A 121 -2.18 12.20 -1.90
N PHE A 122 -1.61 11.82 -0.75
CA PHE A 122 -0.36 12.41 -0.26
C PHE A 122 0.81 12.15 -1.22
N TRP A 123 0.96 10.93 -1.73
CA TRP A 123 1.99 10.63 -2.74
C TRP A 123 1.78 11.39 -4.04
N THR A 124 0.54 11.52 -4.50
CA THR A 124 0.21 12.30 -5.70
C THR A 124 0.56 13.77 -5.52
N ALA A 125 0.17 14.37 -4.38
CA ALA A 125 0.48 15.75 -4.06
C ALA A 125 1.99 15.98 -3.88
N GLY A 126 2.69 15.06 -3.20
CA GLY A 126 4.13 15.09 -2.99
C GLY A 126 4.90 15.01 -4.30
N ALA A 127 4.66 13.97 -5.10
CA ALA A 127 5.33 13.75 -6.38
C ALA A 127 5.06 14.87 -7.40
N ALA A 128 3.80 15.31 -7.53
CA ALA A 128 3.46 16.40 -8.45
C ALA A 128 4.06 17.73 -8.01
N SER A 129 3.99 18.05 -6.71
CA SER A 129 4.51 19.33 -6.21
C SER A 129 6.03 19.41 -6.34
N ILE A 130 6.77 18.35 -6.00
CA ILE A 130 8.23 18.36 -6.12
C ILE A 130 8.66 18.43 -7.59
N THR A 131 7.95 17.73 -8.48
CA THR A 131 8.17 17.79 -9.94
C THR A 131 7.94 19.19 -10.49
N ALA A 132 6.86 19.86 -10.08
CA ALA A 132 6.58 21.23 -10.48
C ALA A 132 7.64 22.22 -9.98
N SER A 133 8.23 21.97 -8.80
CA SER A 133 9.26 22.85 -8.24
C SER A 133 10.58 22.83 -9.00
N MET A 134 10.89 21.68 -9.60
CA MET A 134 12.10 21.48 -10.38
C MET A 134 11.88 21.73 -11.88
N GLY A 135 10.65 22.03 -12.31
CA GLY A 135 10.31 22.22 -13.71
C GLY A 135 10.35 20.91 -14.53
N GLY A 136 10.26 19.75 -13.86
CA GLY A 136 10.37 18.42 -14.46
C GLY A 136 11.71 17.72 -14.19
N GLY A 137 12.10 16.80 -15.08
CA GLY A 137 13.34 16.03 -14.95
C GLY A 137 14.57 16.90 -15.18
N ILE A 138 15.32 17.19 -14.13
CA ILE A 138 16.51 18.04 -14.17
C ILE A 138 17.80 17.24 -14.31
N ASN A 139 18.67 17.67 -15.22
CA ASN A 139 20.02 17.11 -15.37
C ASN A 139 21.00 17.87 -14.48
N CYS A 140 21.38 17.26 -13.34
CA CYS A 140 22.28 17.90 -12.37
C CYS A 140 23.66 18.24 -12.97
N SER A 141 24.09 17.61 -14.07
CA SER A 141 25.35 17.98 -14.73
C SER A 141 25.34 19.37 -15.39
N ARG A 142 24.17 19.95 -15.69
CA ARG A 142 24.04 21.29 -16.31
C ARG A 142 23.52 22.37 -15.36
N VAL A 143 22.84 21.97 -14.29
CA VAL A 143 22.10 22.87 -13.38
C VAL A 143 22.62 22.80 -11.94
N ALA A 144 23.73 22.07 -11.70
CA ALA A 144 24.31 21.87 -10.35
C ALA A 144 24.64 23.18 -9.62
N GLU A 145 25.01 24.25 -10.34
CA GLU A 145 25.36 25.53 -9.69
C GLU A 145 24.13 26.29 -9.16
N GLN A 146 22.94 26.04 -9.70
CA GLN A 146 21.71 26.74 -9.29
C GLN A 146 20.89 25.92 -8.29
N VAL A 147 21.16 24.62 -8.14
CA VAL A 147 20.39 23.70 -7.28
C VAL A 147 21.30 23.03 -6.26
N THR A 148 21.34 23.59 -5.04
CA THR A 148 22.04 23.01 -3.90
C THR A 148 21.47 21.63 -3.57
N TYR A 149 22.32 20.60 -3.56
CA TYR A 149 21.95 19.19 -3.34
C TYR A 149 21.03 18.61 -4.44
N CYS A 150 21.29 18.95 -5.71
CA CYS A 150 20.53 18.48 -6.88
C CYS A 150 20.38 16.96 -6.95
N ASN A 151 21.44 16.19 -6.71
CA ASN A 151 21.37 14.73 -6.80
C ASN A 151 20.40 14.13 -5.77
N GLN A 152 20.35 14.70 -4.56
CA GLN A 152 19.47 14.26 -3.49
C GLN A 152 18.01 14.65 -3.77
N LEU A 153 17.79 15.85 -4.31
CA LEU A 153 16.46 16.30 -4.76
C LEU A 153 15.92 15.45 -5.91
N ASN A 154 16.77 15.10 -6.88
CA ASN A 154 16.41 14.24 -8.00
C ASN A 154 16.08 12.81 -7.52
N ALA A 155 16.87 12.28 -6.57
CA ALA A 155 16.58 11.00 -5.95
C ALA A 155 15.24 11.04 -5.20
N LEU A 156 14.98 12.09 -4.42
CA LEU A 156 13.74 12.28 -3.67
C LEU A 156 12.50 12.36 -4.59
N MET A 157 12.59 13.07 -5.73
CA MET A 157 11.53 13.02 -6.76
C MET A 157 11.34 11.61 -7.32
N GLY A 158 12.43 10.91 -7.63
CA GLY A 158 12.36 9.55 -8.18
C GLY A 158 11.66 8.58 -7.23
N PHE A 159 12.03 8.59 -5.95
CA PHE A 159 11.40 7.74 -4.94
C PHE A 159 9.92 8.09 -4.73
N ALA A 160 9.54 9.37 -4.76
CA ALA A 160 8.15 9.78 -4.65
C ALA A 160 7.27 9.20 -5.77
N TRP A 161 7.78 9.13 -7.00
CA TRP A 161 7.08 8.49 -8.12
C TRP A 161 7.04 6.96 -8.00
N VAL A 162 8.10 6.33 -7.48
CA VAL A 162 8.11 4.88 -7.21
C VAL A 162 7.05 4.52 -6.17
N GLU A 163 6.97 5.26 -5.07
CA GLU A 163 5.96 5.05 -4.03
C GLU A 163 4.54 5.35 -4.54
N TRP A 164 4.37 6.36 -5.38
CA TRP A 164 3.10 6.61 -6.06
C TRP A 164 2.65 5.43 -6.93
N VAL A 165 3.56 4.81 -7.70
CA VAL A 165 3.23 3.62 -8.51
C VAL A 165 2.86 2.44 -7.62
N LEU A 166 3.65 2.17 -6.57
CA LEU A 166 3.40 1.06 -5.64
C LEU A 166 2.06 1.23 -4.90
N THR A 167 1.76 2.44 -4.44
CA THR A 167 0.49 2.74 -3.78
C THR A 167 -0.70 2.67 -4.74
N THR A 168 -0.55 3.11 -6.00
CA THR A 168 -1.57 2.95 -7.04
C THR A 168 -1.86 1.48 -7.31
N PHE A 169 -0.80 0.66 -7.42
CA PHE A 169 -0.95 -0.78 -7.61
C PHE A 169 -1.66 -1.44 -6.42
N ALA A 170 -1.25 -1.11 -5.20
CA ALA A 170 -1.89 -1.60 -3.98
C ALA A 170 -3.38 -1.20 -3.91
N LEU A 171 -3.70 0.07 -4.20
CA LEU A 171 -5.06 0.59 -4.21
C LEU A 171 -5.93 -0.16 -5.23
N PHE A 172 -5.44 -0.37 -6.45
CA PHE A 172 -6.17 -1.07 -7.51
C PHE A 172 -6.47 -2.53 -7.13
N VAL A 173 -5.49 -3.25 -6.57
CA VAL A 173 -5.67 -4.62 -6.09
C VAL A 173 -6.73 -4.68 -4.98
N VAL A 174 -6.66 -3.76 -4.00
CA VAL A 174 -7.64 -3.71 -2.90
C VAL A 174 -9.04 -3.39 -3.41
N ILE A 175 -9.20 -2.47 -4.37
CA ILE A 175 -10.50 -2.16 -4.99
C ILE A 175 -11.06 -3.41 -5.69
N ILE A 176 -10.25 -4.14 -6.47
CA ILE A 176 -10.68 -5.37 -7.13
C ILE A 176 -11.13 -6.42 -6.10
N CYS A 177 -10.35 -6.61 -5.03
CA CYS A 177 -10.69 -7.52 -3.94
C CYS A 177 -11.99 -7.10 -3.23
N ALA A 178 -12.17 -5.82 -2.95
CA ALA A 178 -13.37 -5.27 -2.32
C ALA A 178 -14.61 -5.47 -3.19
N VAL A 179 -14.53 -5.15 -4.49
CA VAL A 179 -15.63 -5.34 -5.44
C VAL A 179 -15.97 -6.83 -5.60
N ARG A 180 -14.97 -7.71 -5.66
CA ARG A 180 -15.19 -9.17 -5.73
C ARG A 180 -15.87 -9.70 -4.46
N SER A 181 -15.44 -9.24 -3.28
CA SER A 181 -16.07 -9.62 -2.02
C SER A 181 -17.52 -9.14 -1.95
N ALA A 182 -17.80 -7.91 -2.39
CA ALA A 182 -19.17 -7.38 -2.44
C ALA A 182 -20.06 -8.15 -3.44
N ARG A 183 -19.52 -8.53 -4.60
CA ARG A 183 -20.25 -9.28 -5.65
C ARG A 183 -20.53 -10.74 -5.30
N ARG A 184 -19.71 -11.39 -4.46
CA ARG A 184 -19.92 -12.78 -4.06
C ARG A 184 -21.15 -12.98 -3.18
N GLY A 185 -21.75 -11.91 -2.67
CA GLY A 185 -22.93 -12.02 -1.79
C GLY A 185 -22.61 -12.70 -0.45
N ASP A 186 -21.34 -13.03 -0.21
CA ASP A 186 -20.84 -13.42 1.09
C ASP A 186 -21.03 -12.20 1.97
N GLY A 187 -22.10 -12.20 2.78
CA GLY A 187 -22.24 -11.25 3.86
C GLY A 187 -21.05 -11.32 4.82
N THR A 188 -21.22 -10.81 6.02
CA THR A 188 -20.22 -10.68 7.11
C THR A 188 -19.40 -11.93 7.50
N ARG A 189 -19.59 -13.07 6.82
CA ARG A 189 -18.97 -14.38 7.03
C ARG A 189 -17.99 -14.82 5.92
N GLY A 190 -17.89 -14.11 4.80
CA GLY A 190 -16.94 -14.42 3.72
C GLY A 190 -15.50 -14.19 4.17
N ALA A 191 -14.78 -15.27 4.47
CA ALA A 191 -13.38 -15.17 4.84
C ALA A 191 -12.54 -14.79 3.61
N LEU A 192 -11.81 -13.68 3.70
CA LEU A 192 -10.77 -13.30 2.71
C LEU A 192 -9.54 -14.23 2.75
N VAL A 193 -9.56 -15.25 3.62
CA VAL A 193 -8.63 -16.38 3.68
C VAL A 193 -9.47 -17.64 3.88
N VAL A 194 -9.43 -18.53 2.89
CA VAL A 194 -9.93 -19.90 3.01
C VAL A 194 -8.77 -20.72 3.55
N ASP A 195 -8.93 -21.28 4.76
CA ASP A 195 -8.16 -22.45 5.19
C ASP A 195 -8.67 -23.70 4.46
#